data_AF-A0A1E5KSK3-F1
#
_entry.id   AF-A0A1E5KSK3-F1
#
_cell.length_a   1.000
_cell.length_b   1.000
_cell.length_c   1.000
_cell.angle_alpha   90.00
_cell.angle_beta   90.00
_cell.angle_gamma   90.00
#
_symmetry.space_group_name_H-M   'P 1'
#
loop_
_entity.id
_entity.type
_entity.pdbx_description
1 polymer ?
#
loop_
_entity_poly.entity_id
_entity_poly.type
_entity_poly.pdbx_seq_one_letter_code
_entity_poly.pdbx_strand_id
1 'polypeptide(L)'
;MLEKTSTSSNDASLKTTFQGVPLWIILLTVAVLPGIIEEIIFRAGIMHTLFSKHDSIGVIINSVLFGALHMPATLLEFAIYFLMGLVFSVIFLKSKQLEISILVHISNNLLATIGMF
;
A
#
# COMPACT_ATOMS: atom_id res chain seq x y z
N MET A 1 -21.69 9.84 -18.27
CA MET A 1 -21.78 8.48 -17.70
C MET A 1 -20.41 8.19 -17.11
N LEU A 2 -20.18 8.65 -15.88
CA LEU A 2 -18.85 8.68 -15.26
C LEU A 2 -18.54 7.31 -14.66
N GLU A 3 -17.48 6.72 -15.20
CA GLU A 3 -16.50 5.81 -14.56
C GLU A 3 -17.03 4.76 -13.60
N LYS A 4 -17.18 3.54 -14.14
CA LYS A 4 -17.23 2.33 -13.33
C LYS A 4 -15.82 2.09 -12.79
N THR A 5 -15.46 2.77 -11.70
CA THR A 5 -14.22 2.52 -10.97
C THR A 5 -14.14 1.02 -10.71
N SER A 6 -13.13 0.34 -11.25
CA SER A 6 -12.93 -1.10 -11.03
C SER A 6 -12.70 -1.32 -9.55
N THR A 7 -13.77 -1.54 -8.80
CA THR A 7 -13.73 -1.77 -7.36
C THR A 7 -12.94 -3.06 -7.17
N SER A 8 -11.78 -2.96 -6.52
CA SER A 8 -10.98 -4.15 -6.27
C SER A 8 -11.73 -5.08 -5.32
N SER A 9 -11.39 -6.37 -5.33
CA SER A 9 -11.96 -7.33 -4.37
C SER A 9 -11.71 -6.89 -2.91
N ASN A 10 -10.62 -6.13 -2.68
CA ASN A 10 -10.31 -5.52 -1.39
C ASN A 10 -11.30 -4.40 -1.03
N ASP A 11 -11.57 -3.45 -1.93
CA ASP A 11 -12.49 -2.33 -1.66
C ASP A 11 -13.91 -2.83 -1.36
N ALA A 12 -14.36 -3.88 -2.06
CA ALA A 12 -15.65 -4.51 -1.80
C ALA A 12 -15.70 -5.16 -0.40
N SER A 13 -14.61 -5.82 0.00
CA SER A 13 -14.46 -6.40 1.34
C SER A 13 -14.50 -5.31 2.42
N LEU A 14 -13.72 -4.24 2.26
CA LEU A 14 -13.66 -3.12 3.20
C LEU A 14 -15.02 -2.45 3.39
N LYS A 15 -15.75 -2.18 2.29
CA LYS A 15 -17.10 -1.62 2.34
C LYS A 15 -18.07 -2.48 3.14
N THR A 16 -17.92 -3.80 3.09
CA THR A 16 -18.78 -4.74 3.80
C THR A 16 -18.38 -4.86 5.27
N THR A 17 -17.08 -4.95 5.56
CA THR A 17 -16.55 -5.09 6.93
C THR A 17 -16.82 -3.85 7.79
N PHE A 18 -16.74 -2.65 7.21
CA PHE A 18 -16.87 -1.39 7.95
C PHE A 18 -18.24 -0.72 7.80
N GLN A 19 -19.29 -1.46 7.45
CA GLN A 19 -20.65 -0.91 7.40
C GLN A 19 -21.07 -0.36 8.77
N GLY A 20 -21.57 0.88 8.78
CA GLY A 20 -22.01 1.55 10.01
C GLY A 20 -20.88 2.04 10.93
N VAL A 21 -19.61 1.87 10.54
CA VAL A 21 -18.47 2.38 11.30
C VAL A 21 -18.27 3.89 10.99
N PRO A 22 -18.01 4.75 11.98
CA PRO A 22 -17.70 6.15 11.75
C PRO A 22 -16.48 6.33 10.83
N LEU A 23 -16.58 7.26 9.87
CA LEU A 23 -15.55 7.49 8.84
C LEU A 23 -14.15 7.71 9.43
N TRP A 24 -14.03 8.47 10.53
CA TRP A 24 -12.73 8.75 11.15
C TRP A 24 -12.02 7.47 11.67
N ILE A 25 -12.78 6.46 12.13
CA ILE A 25 -12.22 5.17 12.52
C ILE A 25 -11.71 4.45 11.28
N ILE A 26 -12.50 4.44 10.19
CA ILE A 26 -12.12 3.81 8.93
C ILE A 26 -10.83 4.43 8.38
N LEU A 27 -10.73 5.76 8.34
CA LEU A 27 -9.52 6.45 7.89
C LEU A 27 -8.30 6.08 8.75
N LEU A 28 -8.47 5.99 10.07
CA LEU A 28 -7.39 5.60 10.97
C LEU A 28 -6.94 4.15 10.71
N THR A 29 -7.87 3.20 10.60
CA THR A 29 -7.57 1.76 10.55
C THR A 29 -7.29 1.21 9.15
N VAL A 30 -7.75 1.89 8.09
CA VAL A 30 -7.58 1.45 6.69
C VAL A 30 -6.52 2.27 5.98
N ALA A 31 -6.36 3.57 6.32
CA ALA A 31 -5.38 4.41 5.64
C ALA A 31 -4.13 4.69 6.47
N VAL A 32 -4.29 5.22 7.69
CA VAL A 32 -3.17 5.73 8.47
C VAL A 32 -2.33 4.60 9.06
N LEU A 33 -2.95 3.72 9.87
CA LEU A 33 -2.20 2.66 10.56
C LEU A 33 -1.53 1.67 9.59
N PRO A 34 -2.21 1.14 8.55
CA PRO A 34 -1.57 0.26 7.59
C PRO A 34 -0.43 0.97 6.84
N GLY A 35 -0.63 2.21 6.39
CA GLY A 35 0.40 2.97 5.68
C GLY A 35 1.69 3.16 6.51
N ILE A 36 1.59 3.32 7.83
CA ILE A 36 2.75 3.39 8.72
C ILE A 36 3.40 2.02 8.89
N ILE A 37 2.60 1.02 9.27
CA ILE A 37 3.10 -0.31 9.64
C ILE A 37 3.74 -1.00 8.44
N GLU A 38 3.11 -0.93 7.28
CA GLU A 38 3.62 -1.55 6.05
C GLU A 38 4.95 -0.94 5.64
N GLU A 39 5.10 0.39 5.65
CA GLU A 39 6.39 1.01 5.33
C GLU A 39 7.49 0.61 6.32
N ILE A 40 7.19 0.50 7.61
CA ILE A 40 8.17 0.02 8.60
C ILE A 40 8.60 -1.41 8.26
N ILE A 41 7.67 -2.32 7.99
CA ILE A 41 7.97 -3.73 7.70
C ILE A 41 8.75 -3.86 6.39
N PHE A 42 8.24 -3.25 5.31
CA PHE A 42 8.78 -3.44 3.98
C PHE A 42 10.03 -2.61 3.74
N ARG A 43 10.06 -1.33 4.13
CA ARG A 43 11.15 -0.42 3.75
C ARG A 43 12.26 -0.45 4.80
N ALA A 44 11.94 -0.24 6.07
CA ALA A 44 12.95 -0.30 7.14
C ALA A 44 13.36 -1.76 7.46
N GLY A 45 12.40 -2.67 7.52
CA GLY A 45 12.65 -4.09 7.78
C GLY A 45 13.30 -4.77 6.58
N ILE A 46 12.49 -5.19 5.60
CA ILE A 46 12.95 -6.04 4.50
C ILE A 46 14.00 -5.33 3.64
N MET A 47 13.67 -4.18 3.08
CA MET A 47 14.49 -3.56 2.05
C MET A 47 15.80 -2.98 2.62
N HIS A 48 15.72 -2.17 3.67
CA HIS A 48 16.90 -1.56 4.29
C HIS A 48 17.76 -2.58 5.04
N THR A 49 17.17 -3.52 5.80
CA THR A 49 17.97 -4.45 6.61
C THR A 49 18.54 -5.59 5.78
N LEU A 50 17.75 -6.23 4.91
CA LEU A 50 18.18 -7.43 4.17
C LEU A 50 18.88 -7.11 2.84
N PHE A 51 18.57 -5.97 2.22
CA PHE A 51 19.02 -5.64 0.86
C PHE A 51 19.81 -4.34 0.75
N SER A 52 20.36 -3.81 1.85
CA SER A 52 21.16 -2.56 1.88
C SER A 52 22.32 -2.48 0.87
N LYS A 53 22.85 -3.62 0.41
CA LYS A 53 23.94 -3.69 -0.58
C LYS A 53 23.47 -4.03 -2.00
N HIS A 54 22.19 -4.33 -2.17
CA HIS A 54 21.61 -4.82 -3.43
C HIS A 54 20.26 -4.14 -3.69
N ASP A 55 20.25 -2.80 -3.73
CA ASP A 55 19.04 -1.98 -3.83
C ASP A 55 18.08 -2.45 -4.94
N SER A 56 18.59 -2.78 -6.14
CA SER A 56 17.75 -3.23 -7.27
C SER A 56 17.02 -4.55 -6.99
N ILE A 57 17.70 -5.51 -6.35
CA ILE A 57 17.10 -6.81 -5.97
C ILE A 57 16.11 -6.60 -4.83
N GLY A 58 16.49 -5.77 -3.86
CA GLY A 58 15.65 -5.39 -2.73
C GLY A 58 14.33 -4.79 -3.20
N VAL A 59 14.35 -3.86 -4.16
CA VAL A 59 13.14 -3.25 -4.73
C VAL A 59 12.20 -4.28 -5.33
N ILE A 60 12.72 -5.20 -6.17
CA ILE A 60 11.87 -6.18 -6.84
C ILE A 60 11.27 -7.15 -5.82
N ILE A 61 12.10 -7.76 -4.96
CA ILE A 61 11.63 -8.73 -3.96
C ILE A 61 10.65 -8.07 -3.00
N ASN A 62 10.98 -6.88 -2.49
CA ASN A 62 10.11 -6.13 -1.59
C ASN A 62 8.74 -5.85 -2.23
N SER A 63 8.72 -5.48 -3.51
CA SER A 63 7.48 -5.16 -4.23
C SER A 63 6.66 -6.41 -4.54
N VAL A 64 7.30 -7.55 -4.84
CA VAL A 64 6.62 -8.84 -4.99
C VAL A 64 5.96 -9.25 -3.67
N LEU A 65 6.69 -9.16 -2.56
CA LEU A 65 6.17 -9.50 -1.24
C LEU A 65 5.02 -8.58 -0.84
N PHE A 66 5.14 -7.28 -1.13
CA PHE A 66 4.08 -6.30 -0.90
C PHE A 66 2.81 -6.65 -1.69
N GLY A 67 2.95 -6.93 -2.99
CA GLY A 67 1.83 -7.34 -3.83
C GLY A 67 1.17 -8.65 -3.40
N ALA A 68 1.97 -9.62 -2.93
CA ALA A 68 1.47 -10.90 -2.44
C ALA A 68 0.73 -10.78 -1.10
N LEU A 69 1.22 -9.94 -0.17
CA LEU A 69 0.60 -9.76 1.15
C LEU A 69 -0.82 -9.17 1.06
N HIS A 70 -1.13 -8.45 -0.02
CA HIS A 70 -2.46 -7.91 -0.29
C HIS A 70 -3.49 -8.97 -0.73
N MET A 71 -3.10 -10.25 -0.79
CA MET A 71 -3.97 -11.39 -1.09
C MET A 71 -4.89 -11.16 -2.31
N PRO A 72 -4.33 -10.77 -3.46
CA PRO A 72 -5.12 -10.40 -4.64
C PRO A 72 -5.90 -11.59 -5.21
N ALA A 73 -7.13 -11.35 -5.66
CA ALA A 73 -7.98 -12.38 -6.27
C ALA A 73 -7.63 -12.62 -7.75
N THR A 74 -6.98 -11.65 -8.40
CA THR A 74 -6.62 -11.73 -9.82
C THR A 74 -5.18 -11.28 -10.05
N LEU A 75 -4.61 -11.69 -11.20
CA LEU A 75 -3.27 -11.22 -11.60
C LEU A 75 -3.23 -9.70 -11.83
N LEU A 76 -4.35 -9.09 -12.22
CA LEU A 76 -4.45 -7.64 -12.37
C LEU A 76 -4.37 -6.95 -10.99
N GLU A 77 -5.10 -7.44 -9.99
CA GLU A 77 -5.00 -6.92 -8.62
C GLU A 77 -3.57 -7.08 -8.06
N PHE A 78 -2.95 -8.24 -8.28
CA PHE A 78 -1.55 -8.45 -7.90
C PHE A 78 -0.63 -7.43 -8.57
N ALA A 79 -0.79 -7.20 -9.87
CA ALA A 79 0.02 -6.24 -10.62
C ALA A 79 -0.14 -4.82 -10.07
N ILE A 80 -1.36 -4.40 -9.69
CA ILE A 80 -1.61 -3.09 -9.08
C ILE A 80 -0.83 -2.94 -7.77
N TYR A 81 -0.96 -3.89 -6.84
CA TYR A 81 -0.25 -3.82 -5.57
C TYR A 81 1.27 -3.96 -5.72
N PHE A 82 1.74 -4.81 -6.65
CA PHE A 82 3.15 -4.91 -6.99
C PHE A 82 3.71 -3.57 -7.50
N LEU A 83 3.00 -2.89 -8.41
CA LEU A 83 3.40 -1.59 -8.95
C LEU A 83 3.41 -0.50 -7.86
N MET A 84 2.43 -0.51 -6.94
CA MET A 84 2.46 0.38 -5.77
C MET A 84 3.68 0.10 -4.89
N GLY A 85 3.96 -1.19 -4.64
CA GLY A 85 5.16 -1.64 -3.95
C GLY A 85 6.44 -1.09 -4.57
N LEU A 86 6.53 -1.10 -5.91
CA LEU A 86 7.66 -0.54 -6.66
C LEU A 86 7.76 0.98 -6.47
N VAL A 87 6.65 1.71 -6.61
CA VAL A 87 6.61 3.16 -6.45
C VAL A 87 7.12 3.57 -5.07
N PHE A 88 6.58 2.99 -4.00
CA PHE A 88 7.01 3.32 -2.63
C PHE A 88 8.47 2.90 -2.38
N SER A 89 8.91 1.76 -2.91
CA SER A 89 10.32 1.34 -2.81
C SER A 89 11.27 2.32 -3.51
N VAL A 90 10.89 2.84 -4.69
CA VAL A 90 11.68 3.85 -5.41
C VAL A 90 11.69 5.19 -4.67
N ILE A 91 10.55 5.61 -4.11
CA ILE A 91 10.47 6.82 -3.28
C ILE A 91 11.43 6.70 -2.10
N PHE A 92 11.38 5.61 -1.35
CA PHE A 92 12.29 5.36 -0.23
C PHE A 92 13.77 5.33 -0.67
N LEU A 93 14.10 4.70 -1.80
CA LEU A 93 15.47 4.71 -2.32
C LEU A 93 15.98 6.11 -2.64
N LYS A 94 15.12 6.96 -3.22
CA LYS A 94 15.50 8.31 -3.63
C LYS A 94 15.53 9.28 -2.47
N SER A 95 14.57 9.18 -1.55
CA SER A 95 14.49 10.06 -0.39
C SER A 95 15.48 9.69 0.70
N LYS A 96 15.81 8.39 0.82
CA LYS A 96 16.51 7.78 1.97
C LYS A 96 15.87 8.15 3.32
N GLN A 97 14.59 8.47 3.31
CA GLN A 97 13.78 8.87 4.47
C GLN A 97 12.51 8.04 4.49
N LEU A 98 12.29 7.33 5.60
CA LEU A 98 11.14 6.44 5.76
C LEU A 98 9.84 7.25 5.84
N GLU A 99 9.91 8.42 6.48
CA GLU A 99 8.82 9.36 6.71
C GLU A 99 8.19 9.82 5.40
N ILE A 100 9.03 10.07 4.37
CA ILE A 100 8.54 10.48 3.05
C ILE A 100 7.73 9.35 2.40
N SER A 101 8.19 8.10 2.50
CA SER A 101 7.45 6.95 1.98
C SER A 101 6.13 6.74 2.74
N ILE A 102 6.16 6.85 4.07
CA ILE A 102 4.98 6.78 4.95
C ILE A 102 3.94 7.83 4.55
N LEU A 103 4.34 9.09 4.39
CA LEU A 103 3.41 10.17 4.06
C LEU A 103 2.76 9.96 2.69
N VAL A 104 3.52 9.50 1.69
CA VAL A 104 2.98 9.20 0.37
C VAL A 104 2.01 8.02 0.44
N HIS A 105 2.36 6.96 1.16
CA HIS A 105 1.52 5.77 1.29
C HIS A 105 0.21 6.09 2.03
N ILE A 106 0.28 6.78 3.17
CA ILE A 106 -0.92 7.25 3.89
C ILE A 106 -1.78 8.13 2.96
N SER A 107 -1.18 9.06 2.21
CA SER A 107 -1.92 9.92 1.29
C SER A 107 -2.64 9.11 0.21
N ASN A 108 -1.97 8.11 -0.37
CA ASN A 108 -2.59 7.20 -1.33
C ASN A 108 -3.78 6.46 -0.71
N ASN A 109 -3.61 5.90 0.48
CA ASN A 109 -4.67 5.14 1.14
C ASN A 109 -5.83 6.03 1.58
N LEU A 110 -5.56 7.28 1.98
CA LEU A 110 -6.61 8.26 2.28
C LEU A 110 -7.43 8.59 1.04
N LEU A 111 -6.78 8.87 -0.09
CA LEU A 111 -7.48 9.16 -1.35
C LEU A 111 -8.33 7.97 -1.81
N ALA A 112 -7.77 6.75 -1.76
CA ALA A 112 -8.51 5.53 -2.08
C ALA A 112 -9.70 5.33 -1.12
N THR A 113 -9.47 5.44 0.19
CA THR A 113 -10.49 5.19 1.22
C THR A 113 -11.63 6.21 1.13
N ILE A 114 -11.32 7.49 0.92
CA ILE A 114 -12.32 8.55 0.75
C ILE A 114 -13.13 8.29 -0.53
N GLY A 115 -12.48 7.91 -1.63
CA GLY A 115 -13.15 7.61 -2.90
C GLY A 115 -14.07 6.38 -2.86
N MET A 116 -14.03 5.56 -1.80
CA MET A 116 -14.99 4.47 -1.61
C MET A 116 -16.37 4.95 -1.15
N PHE A 117 -16.48 6.15 -0.56
CA PHE A 117 -17.72 6.71 -0.02
C PHE A 117 -18.29 7.79 -0.92
#